data_AF-A0A0D9NUV9-F1
#
_entry.id   AF-A0A0D9NUV9-F1
#
_cell.length_a   1.000
_cell.length_b   1.000
_cell.length_c   1.000
_cell.angle_alpha   90.00
_cell.angle_beta   90.00
_cell.angle_gamma   90.00
#
_symmetry.space_group_name_H-M   'P 1'
#
loop_
_entity.id
_entity.type
_entity.pdbx_description
1 polymer ?
#
loop_
_entity_poly.entity_id
_entity_poly.type
_entity_poly.pdbx_seq_one_letter_code
_entity_poly.pdbx_strand_id
1 'polypeptide(L)'
;MSVAFQVTGIQRPAKKWEEDFGAGWVQFKTEGHEKYGMILAHVGPHDPTRFWDSIRVKMVGTFGIAGFHEYHDCGYLILAVNTWMHETPRVPQPCHELSYLQKRRVLDVLLENKAIWLKHYYL
;
A
#
# COMPACT_ATOMS: atom_id res chain seq x y z
N MET A 1 23.33 5.22 -9.66
CA MET A 1 21.98 5.38 -10.25
C MET A 1 21.01 4.64 -9.33
N SER A 2 20.05 5.34 -8.71
CA SER A 2 19.02 4.68 -7.91
C SER A 2 18.16 3.84 -8.87
N VAL A 3 18.06 2.53 -8.62
CA VAL A 3 17.20 1.65 -9.42
C VAL A 3 15.78 2.07 -9.09
N ALA A 4 15.15 2.85 -9.98
CA ALA A 4 13.75 3.22 -9.84
C ALA A 4 12.93 1.94 -9.71
N PHE A 5 12.23 1.76 -8.59
CA PHE A 5 11.37 0.60 -8.45
C PHE A 5 10.23 0.68 -9.46
N GLN A 6 9.86 -0.47 -10.01
CA GLN A 6 8.81 -0.56 -11.03
C GLN A 6 7.58 -1.24 -10.46
N VAL A 7 6.40 -0.72 -10.79
CA VAL A 7 5.12 -1.36 -10.47
C VAL A 7 4.66 -2.11 -11.72
N THR A 8 4.53 -3.42 -11.60
CA THR A 8 4.32 -4.33 -12.76
C THR A 8 2.93 -4.98 -12.76
N GLY A 9 2.20 -4.92 -11.65
CA GLY A 9 0.86 -5.47 -11.55
C GLY A 9 0.32 -5.41 -10.14
N ILE A 10 -0.74 -6.19 -9.90
CA ILE A 10 -1.36 -6.35 -8.57
C ILE A 10 -1.43 -7.81 -8.16
N GLN A 11 -1.57 -8.02 -6.86
CA GLN A 11 -1.81 -9.31 -6.22
C GLN A 11 -2.67 -9.11 -4.97
N ARG A 12 -3.18 -10.21 -4.40
CA ARG A 12 -3.83 -10.16 -3.10
C ARG A 12 -2.77 -9.96 -2.01
N PRO A 13 -3.03 -9.10 -1.02
CA PRO A 13 -2.16 -8.99 0.15
C PRO A 13 -2.18 -10.27 0.96
N ALA A 14 -1.25 -10.40 1.90
CA ALA A 14 -1.30 -11.47 2.89
C ALA A 14 -2.61 -11.40 3.68
N LYS A 15 -3.26 -12.55 3.93
CA LYS A 15 -4.56 -12.64 4.63
C LYS A 15 -4.59 -11.86 5.96
N LYS A 16 -3.48 -11.90 6.69
CA LYS A 16 -3.30 -11.15 7.94
C LYS A 16 -3.54 -9.64 7.78
N TRP A 17 -3.19 -9.07 6.62
CA TRP A 17 -3.45 -7.66 6.34
C TRP A 17 -4.93 -7.34 6.35
N GLU A 18 -5.76 -8.19 5.73
CA GLU A 18 -7.21 -7.99 5.70
C GLU A 18 -7.83 -8.20 7.09
N GLU A 19 -7.32 -9.16 7.86
CA GLU A 19 -7.74 -9.39 9.25
C GLU A 19 -7.37 -8.19 10.15
N ASP A 20 -6.21 -7.58 9.93
CA ASP A 20 -5.72 -6.49 10.75
C ASP A 20 -6.32 -5.13 10.35
N PHE A 21 -6.52 -4.88 9.06
CA PHE A 21 -6.85 -3.54 8.55
C PHE A 21 -8.13 -3.50 7.70
N GLY A 22 -8.95 -4.56 7.75
CA GLY A 22 -10.21 -4.67 7.01
C GLY A 22 -10.02 -5.21 5.59
N ALA A 23 -11.11 -5.63 4.95
CA ALA A 23 -11.10 -6.15 3.58
C ALA A 23 -10.96 -5.03 2.53
N GLY A 24 -10.75 -5.41 1.26
CA GLY A 24 -10.76 -4.47 0.13
C GLY A 24 -9.39 -3.94 -0.25
N TRP A 25 -8.30 -4.67 0.00
CA TRP A 25 -6.94 -4.25 -0.28
C TRP A 25 -6.34 -4.97 -1.48
N VAL A 26 -5.70 -4.22 -2.38
CA VAL A 26 -4.82 -4.79 -3.40
C VAL A 26 -3.39 -4.45 -3.08
N GLN A 27 -2.49 -5.42 -3.19
CA GLN A 27 -1.06 -5.22 -3.08
C GLN A 27 -0.46 -5.09 -4.46
N PHE A 28 0.44 -4.12 -4.65
CA PHE A 28 1.16 -3.98 -5.92
C PHE A 28 2.35 -4.92 -5.98
N LYS A 29 2.58 -5.51 -7.16
CA LYS A 29 3.82 -6.19 -7.50
C LYS A 29 4.85 -5.15 -7.86
N THR A 30 5.98 -5.17 -7.18
CA THR A 30 7.01 -4.16 -7.33
C THR A 30 8.36 -4.81 -7.58
N GLU A 31 9.11 -4.39 -8.60
CA GLU A 31 10.48 -4.85 -8.82
C GLU A 31 11.46 -3.83 -8.22
N GLY A 32 12.48 -4.31 -7.51
CA GLY A 32 13.47 -3.46 -6.83
C GLY A 32 12.99 -2.84 -5.50
N HIS A 33 11.69 -2.95 -5.18
CA HIS A 33 11.11 -2.55 -3.88
C HIS A 33 10.81 -3.74 -2.96
N GLU A 34 10.90 -4.98 -3.47
CA GLU A 34 10.55 -6.23 -2.75
C GLU A 34 11.32 -6.39 -1.43
N LYS A 35 12.51 -5.79 -1.32
CA LYS A 35 13.34 -5.84 -0.12
C LYS A 35 12.98 -4.81 0.95
N TYR A 36 12.22 -3.75 0.63
CA TYR A 36 12.12 -2.55 1.47
C TYR A 36 10.70 -2.04 1.74
N GLY A 37 9.67 -2.74 1.26
CA GLY A 37 8.29 -2.39 1.61
C GLY A 37 7.25 -2.89 0.63
N MET A 38 6.00 -2.63 0.96
CA MET A 38 4.82 -2.97 0.17
C MET A 38 4.04 -1.70 -0.18
N ILE A 39 3.43 -1.69 -1.37
CA ILE A 39 2.46 -0.67 -1.76
C ILE A 39 1.09 -1.35 -1.82
N LEU A 40 0.08 -0.70 -1.24
CA LEU A 40 -1.27 -1.21 -1.10
C LEU A 40 -2.28 -0.14 -1.51
N ALA A 41 -3.34 -0.49 -2.21
CA ALA A 41 -4.49 0.38 -2.43
C ALA A 41 -5.76 -0.23 -1.84
N HIS A 42 -6.55 0.58 -1.15
CA HIS A 42 -7.89 0.19 -0.74
C HIS A 42 -8.88 0.49 -1.88
N VAL A 43 -9.51 -0.57 -2.38
CA VAL A 43 -10.48 -0.58 -3.50
C VAL A 43 -11.90 -0.97 -3.03
N GLY A 44 -12.10 -1.06 -1.71
CA GLY A 44 -13.42 -1.30 -1.13
C GLY A 44 -14.38 -0.13 -1.37
N PRO A 45 -15.69 -0.32 -1.11
CA PRO A 45 -16.73 0.68 -1.41
C PRO A 45 -16.73 1.88 -0.46
N HIS A 46 -15.83 1.91 0.53
CA HIS A 46 -15.77 2.97 1.52
C HIS A 46 -15.09 4.23 0.98
N ASP A 47 -15.56 5.38 1.46
CA ASP A 47 -14.84 6.64 1.26
C ASP A 47 -13.40 6.52 1.80
N PRO A 48 -12.36 6.81 1.00
CA PRO A 48 -10.96 6.64 1.39
C PRO A 48 -10.57 7.40 2.65
N THR A 49 -11.11 8.61 2.83
CA THR A 49 -10.77 9.47 3.97
C THR A 49 -11.39 8.90 5.25
N ARG A 50 -12.68 8.56 5.21
CA ARG A 50 -13.35 7.92 6.35
C ARG A 50 -12.72 6.58 6.71
N PHE A 51 -12.34 5.80 5.70
CA PHE A 51 -11.68 4.52 5.93
C PHE A 51 -10.29 4.72 6.56
N TRP A 52 -9.51 5.67 6.07
CA TRP A 52 -8.22 6.03 6.68
C TRP A 52 -8.36 6.42 8.14
N ASP A 53 -9.30 7.31 8.47
CA ASP A 53 -9.54 7.75 9.85
C ASP A 53 -9.86 6.56 10.78
N SER A 54 -10.55 5.54 10.26
CA SER A 54 -10.89 4.33 11.03
C SER A 54 -9.70 3.41 11.33
N ILE A 55 -8.68 3.38 10.46
CA ILE A 55 -7.52 2.47 10.59
C ILE A 55 -6.24 3.17 11.05
N ARG A 56 -6.17 4.51 10.97
CA ARG A 56 -4.94 5.30 11.20
C ARG A 56 -4.28 5.01 12.54
N VAL A 57 -5.05 4.92 13.62
CA VAL A 57 -4.52 4.64 14.96
C VAL A 57 -3.83 3.26 15.00
N LYS A 58 -4.44 2.25 14.37
CA LYS A 58 -3.86 0.91 14.29
C LYS A 58 -2.63 0.88 13.39
N MET A 59 -2.64 1.61 12.27
CA MET A 59 -1.49 1.76 11.37
C MET A 59 -0.30 2.39 12.08
N VAL A 60 -0.51 3.49 12.81
CA VAL A 60 0.52 4.14 13.63
C VAL A 60 1.02 3.20 14.73
N GLY A 61 0.13 2.48 15.41
CA GLY A 61 0.52 1.51 16.43
C GLY A 61 1.33 0.32 15.88
N THR A 62 1.07 -0.09 14.63
CA THR A 62 1.73 -1.24 14.00
C THR A 62 3.07 -0.88 13.38
N PHE A 63 3.13 0.23 12.64
CA PHE A 63 4.29 0.60 11.81
C PHE A 63 5.10 1.77 12.38
N GLY A 64 4.54 2.53 13.33
CA GLY A 64 5.07 3.82 13.73
C GLY A 64 4.79 4.91 12.68
N ILE A 65 4.86 6.17 13.10
CA ILE A 65 4.53 7.33 12.24
C ILE A 65 5.46 7.42 11.01
N ALA A 66 6.72 7.01 11.14
CA ALA A 66 7.69 7.04 10.04
C ALA A 66 7.67 5.77 9.17
N GLY A 67 6.93 4.73 9.56
CA GLY A 67 6.95 3.43 8.89
C GLY A 67 6.06 3.32 7.66
N PHE A 68 5.28 4.36 7.35
CA PHE A 68 4.37 4.37 6.21
C PHE A 68 4.15 5.79 5.68
N HIS A 69 3.62 5.88 4.46
CA HIS A 69 3.04 7.08 3.88
C HIS A 69 1.68 6.75 3.27
N GLU A 70 0.66 7.50 3.68
CA GLU A 70 -0.64 7.51 3.05
C GLU A 70 -0.73 8.56 1.95
N TYR A 71 -1.52 8.26 0.92
CA TYR A 71 -1.94 9.23 -0.07
C TYR A 71 -3.35 8.91 -0.56
N HIS A 72 -4.12 9.97 -0.76
CA HIS A 72 -5.50 9.92 -1.22
C HIS A 72 -5.56 10.48 -2.63
N ASP A 73 -5.86 9.65 -3.61
CA ASP A 73 -5.91 10.09 -5.00
C ASP A 73 -6.97 9.31 -5.79
N CYS A 74 -7.68 9.99 -6.68
CA CYS A 74 -8.68 9.44 -7.59
C CYS A 74 -9.73 8.54 -6.90
N GLY A 75 -10.07 8.83 -5.64
CA GLY A 75 -11.03 8.05 -4.85
C GLY A 75 -10.48 6.76 -4.24
N TYR A 76 -9.15 6.61 -4.16
CA TYR A 76 -8.48 5.50 -3.50
C TYR A 76 -7.63 5.99 -2.34
N LEU A 77 -7.56 5.17 -1.28
CA LEU A 77 -6.53 5.28 -0.25
C LEU A 77 -5.38 4.37 -0.70
N ILE A 78 -4.18 4.93 -0.77
CA ILE A 78 -3.00 4.16 -1.13
C ILE A 78 -1.93 4.35 -0.05
N LEU A 79 -1.28 3.26 0.31
CA LEU A 79 -0.28 3.17 1.36
C LEU A 79 1.03 2.66 0.77
N ALA A 80 2.12 3.38 1.04
CA ALA A 80 3.46 2.81 0.99
C ALA A 80 3.86 2.46 2.42
N VAL A 81 4.25 1.20 2.67
CA VAL A 81 4.57 0.70 4.01
C VAL A 81 5.93 0.04 3.96
N ASN A 82 6.80 0.37 4.90
CA ASN A 82 8.05 -0.36 5.09
C ASN A 82 7.78 -1.62 5.92
N THR A 83 7.99 -2.80 5.34
CA THR A 83 7.73 -4.10 5.99
C THR A 83 8.95 -4.66 6.72
N TRP A 84 10.11 -4.00 6.61
CA TRP A 84 11.33 -4.40 7.30
C TRP A 84 11.36 -3.82 8.71
N MET A 85 11.03 -4.65 9.71
CA MET A 85 11.13 -4.27 11.13
C MET A 85 12.22 -4.99 11.93
N HIS A 86 13.03 -5.86 11.33
CA HIS A 86 14.02 -6.62 12.09
C HIS A 86 15.42 -6.63 11.46
N GLU A 87 16.12 -5.51 11.59
CA GLU A 87 17.54 -5.57 11.92
C GLU A 87 17.72 -4.86 13.28
N THR A 88 18.26 -5.58 14.26
CA THR A 88 18.60 -5.03 15.57
C THR A 88 19.72 -3.99 15.38
N PRO A 89 19.61 -2.75 15.90
CA PRO A 89 18.56 -2.22 16.77
C PRO A 89 17.33 -1.74 16.01
N ARG A 90 16.14 -1.86 16.65
CA ARG A 90 14.79 -1.50 16.18
C ARG A 90 14.63 0.01 15.89
N VAL A 91 15.40 0.53 14.96
CA VAL A 91 15.18 1.86 14.40
C VAL A 91 14.10 1.69 13.33
N PRO A 92 12.93 2.35 13.44
CA PRO A 92 11.96 2.37 12.36
C PRO A 92 12.67 2.94 11.13
N GLN A 93 12.91 2.13 10.11
CA GLN A 93 13.47 2.64 8.88
C GLN A 93 12.39 3.53 8.24
N PRO A 94 12.68 4.82 7.99
CA PRO A 94 11.70 5.70 7.41
C PRO A 94 11.24 5.14 6.06
N CYS A 95 9.93 5.04 5.88
CA CYS A 95 9.38 4.84 4.55
C CYS A 95 9.62 6.14 3.76
N HIS A 96 10.01 6.02 2.49
CA HIS A 96 10.12 7.19 1.63
C HIS A 96 8.79 7.44 0.93
N GLU A 97 8.37 8.70 0.90
CA GLU A 97 7.21 9.09 0.11
C GLU A 97 7.45 8.77 -1.38
N LEU A 98 6.41 8.25 -2.03
CA LEU A 98 6.45 8.03 -3.47
C LEU A 98 6.55 9.37 -4.21
N SER A 99 7.48 9.47 -5.15
CA SER A 99 7.53 10.60 -6.07
C SER A 99 6.26 10.67 -6.92
N TYR A 100 5.99 11.84 -7.49
CA TYR A 100 4.83 12.06 -8.37
C TYR A 100 4.71 11.01 -9.50
N LEU A 101 5.82 10.69 -10.17
CA LEU A 101 5.83 9.69 -11.25
C LEU A 101 5.50 8.28 -10.75
N GLN A 102 5.97 7.93 -9.55
CA GLN A 102 5.67 6.64 -8.92
C GLN A 102 4.18 6.56 -8.54
N LYS A 103 3.62 7.62 -7.92
CA LYS A 103 2.19 7.69 -7.60
C LYS A 103 1.32 7.50 -8.84
N ARG A 104 1.68 8.18 -9.94
CA ARG A 104 0.96 8.05 -11.21
C ARG A 104 1.04 6.63 -11.78
N ARG A 105 2.22 6.01 -11.76
CA ARG A 105 2.38 4.62 -12.21
C ARG A 105 1.56 3.63 -11.37
N VAL A 106 1.47 3.83 -10.06
CA VAL A 106 0.62 3.02 -9.17
C VAL A 106 -0.84 3.11 -9.60
N LEU A 107 -1.35 4.31 -9.88
CA LEU A 107 -2.72 4.51 -10.35
C LEU A 107 -2.96 3.88 -11.73
N ASP A 108 -2.04 4.06 -12.67
CA ASP A 108 -2.15 3.45 -14.00
C ASP A 108 -2.28 1.93 -13.89
N VAL A 109 -1.41 1.28 -13.11
CA VAL A 109 -1.45 -0.17 -12.89
C VAL A 109 -2.73 -0.59 -12.16
N LEU A 110 -3.20 0.19 -11.20
CA LEU A 110 -4.45 -0.09 -10.48
C LEU A 110 -5.65 -0.13 -11.42
N LEU A 111 -5.73 0.84 -12.34
CA LEU A 111 -6.82 0.99 -13.30
C LEU A 111 -6.73 -0.03 -14.44
N GLU A 112 -5.52 -0.29 -14.97
CA GLU A 112 -5.25 -1.34 -15.96
C GLU A 112 -5.70 -2.71 -15.46
N ASN A 113 -5.59 -2.95 -14.15
CA ASN A 113 -5.94 -4.23 -13.51
C ASN A 113 -7.33 -4.23 -12.85
N LYS A 114 -8.22 -3.28 -13.20
CA LYS A 114 -9.56 -3.13 -12.61
C LYS A 114 -10.38 -4.42 -12.61
N ALA A 115 -10.38 -5.14 -13.72
CA ALA A 115 -11.14 -6.39 -13.85
C ALA A 115 -10.69 -7.47 -12.84
N ILE A 116 -9.39 -7.50 -12.50
CA ILE A 116 -8.82 -8.50 -11.60
C ILE A 116 -9.32 -8.27 -10.17
N TRP A 117 -9.20 -7.03 -9.68
CA TRP A 117 -9.59 -6.76 -8.30
C TRP A 117 -11.10 -6.64 -8.12
N LEU A 118 -11.86 -6.24 -9.15
CA LEU A 118 -13.32 -6.34 -9.09
C LEU A 118 -13.78 -7.78 -8.89
N LYS A 119 -13.17 -8.74 -9.59
CA LYS A 119 -13.45 -10.17 -9.41
C LYS A 119 -13.11 -10.66 -8.01
N HIS A 120 -12.19 -10.02 -7.31
CA HIS A 120 -11.80 -10.44 -5.96
C HIS A 120 -12.76 -9.96 -4.87
N TYR A 121 -13.51 -8.88 -5.09
CA TYR A 121 -14.29 -8.20 -4.06
C TYR A 121 -15.79 -8.10 -4.37
N TYR A 122 -16.22 -8.36 -5.61
CA TYR A 122 -17.61 -8.19 -6.05
C TYR A 122 -18.20 -9.42 -6.75
N LEU A 123 -17.44 -10.53 -6.83
CA LEU A 123 -17.87 -11.84 -7.35
C LEU A 123 -17.51 -12.93 -6.35
#